data_AF-A0A661MDI0-F1
#
_entry.id   AF-A0A661MDI0-F1
#
_cell.length_a   1.000
_cell.length_b   1.000
_cell.length_c   1.000
_cell.angle_alpha   90.00
_cell.angle_beta   90.00
_cell.angle_gamma   90.00
#
_symmetry.space_group_name_H-M   'P 1'
#
loop_
_entity.id
_entity.type
_entity.pdbx_description
1 polymer ?
#
loop_
_entity_poly.entity_id
_entity_poly.type
_entity_poly.pdbx_seq_one_letter_code
_entity_poly.pdbx_strand_id
1 'polypeptide(L)'
;MRLIILAILLYVLYRIVKNYINRPKTINRGEGFPKVSDMVQDPVCKTFIRAKDAETRVIDGQVYHFCSKECAARFEEERARKN
;
A
#
# COMPACT_ATOMS: atom_id res chain seq x y z
N MET A 1 16.81 2.11 -47.70
CA MET A 1 15.42 2.18 -47.18
C MET A 1 15.05 1.06 -46.20
N ARG A 2 15.36 -0.21 -46.49
CA ARG A 2 15.00 -1.36 -45.63
C ARG A 2 15.65 -1.37 -44.23
N LEU A 3 16.91 -0.93 -44.12
CA LEU A 3 17.66 -0.90 -42.85
C LEU A 3 17.18 0.20 -41.88
N ILE A 4 16.71 1.34 -42.41
CA ILE A 4 16.18 2.44 -41.60
C ILE A 4 14.88 2.03 -40.91
N ILE A 5 14.02 1.31 -41.65
CA ILE A 5 12.77 0.78 -41.11
C ILE A 5 13.05 -0.21 -39.97
N LEU A 6 14.05 -1.09 -40.12
CA LEU A 6 14.45 -2.02 -39.06
C LEU A 6 15.00 -1.30 -37.82
N ALA A 7 15.80 -0.25 -38.01
CA ALA A 7 16.33 0.55 -36.89
C ALA A 7 15.21 1.28 -36.12
N ILE A 8 14.25 1.87 -36.82
CA ILE A 8 13.08 2.53 -36.21
C ILE A 8 12.22 1.49 -35.48
N LEU A 9 11.97 0.33 -36.09
CA LEU A 9 11.17 -0.74 -35.49
C LEU A 9 11.82 -1.27 -34.21
N LEU A 10 13.13 -1.49 -34.21
CA LEU A 10 13.89 -1.85 -33.01
C LEU A 10 13.83 -0.76 -31.93
N TYR A 11 13.94 0.51 -32.30
CA TYR A 11 13.86 1.64 -31.37
C TYR A 11 12.48 1.76 -30.72
N VAL A 12 11.40 1.59 -31.49
CA VAL A 12 10.03 1.61 -30.97
C VAL A 12 9.80 0.43 -30.03
N LEU A 13 10.26 -0.77 -30.38
CA LEU A 13 10.19 -1.95 -29.52
C LEU A 13 10.94 -1.72 -28.21
N TYR A 14 12.17 -1.20 -28.29
CA TYR A 14 12.98 -0.83 -27.12
C TYR A 14 12.25 0.18 -26.22
N ARG A 15 11.62 1.21 -26.80
CA ARG A 15 10.88 2.24 -26.06
C ARG A 15 9.65 1.67 -25.35
N ILE A 16 8.90 0.78 -26.00
CA ILE A 16 7.72 0.12 -25.41
C ILE A 16 8.15 -0.78 -24.25
N VAL A 17 9.19 -1.60 -24.44
CA VAL A 17 9.74 -2.47 -23.41
C VAL A 17 10.23 -1.66 -22.22
N LYS A 18 11.01 -0.59 -22.46
CA LYS A 18 11.49 0.32 -21.40
C LYS A 18 10.33 0.98 -20.65
N ASN A 19 9.27 1.39 -21.34
CA ASN A 19 8.09 2.00 -20.72
C ASN A 19 7.24 1.00 -19.93
N TYR A 20 7.22 -0.28 -20.35
CA TYR A 20 6.52 -1.35 -19.63
C TYR A 20 7.30 -1.81 -18.38
N ILE A 21 8.63 -1.89 -18.49
CA ILE A 21 9.52 -2.22 -17.36
C ILE A 21 9.58 -1.07 -16.34
N ASN A 22 9.55 0.19 -16.79
CA ASN A 22 9.51 1.36 -15.92
C ASN A 22 8.10 1.73 -15.44
N ARG A 23 7.09 0.87 -15.60
CA ARG A 23 5.86 1.03 -14.81
C ARG A 23 6.28 0.86 -13.36
N PRO A 24 6.26 1.90 -12.49
CA PRO A 24 6.33 1.62 -11.08
C PRO A 24 5.14 0.71 -10.82
N LYS A 25 5.42 -0.57 -10.51
CA LYS A 25 4.40 -1.41 -9.92
C LYS A 25 3.92 -0.57 -8.73
N THR A 26 2.67 -0.16 -8.74
CA THR A 26 1.95 0.23 -7.53
C THR A 26 1.91 -1.04 -6.69
N ILE A 27 3.04 -1.27 -6.04
CA ILE A 27 3.32 -2.38 -5.16
C ILE A 27 2.49 -2.06 -3.92
N ASN A 28 1.23 -2.52 -3.94
CA ASN A 28 0.64 -3.14 -2.75
C ASN A 28 1.41 -4.45 -2.49
N ARG A 29 2.68 -4.31 -2.17
CA ARG A 29 3.60 -5.40 -1.85
C ARG A 29 4.34 -4.88 -0.63
N GLY A 30 3.95 -5.42 0.51
CA GLY A 30 4.94 -5.66 1.53
C GLY A 30 6.14 -6.39 0.92
N GLU A 31 7.25 -6.32 1.64
CA GLU A 31 8.52 -7.01 1.36
C GLU A 31 9.45 -6.22 0.43
N GLY A 32 10.38 -5.49 1.05
CA GLY A 32 11.54 -4.99 0.33
C GLY A 32 12.50 -4.05 1.06
N PHE A 33 12.12 -3.44 2.20
CA PHE A 33 13.04 -2.64 3.01
C PHE A 33 12.70 -2.74 4.49
N PRO A 34 13.66 -3.04 5.40
CA PRO A 34 13.50 -2.71 6.81
C PRO A 34 13.71 -1.20 6.96
N LYS A 35 12.77 -0.40 6.43
CA LYS A 35 12.84 1.06 6.48
C LYS A 35 11.80 1.57 7.46
N VAL A 36 12.30 1.90 8.65
CA VAL A 36 11.79 2.95 9.53
C VAL A 36 10.30 2.82 9.84
N SER A 37 9.99 1.96 10.82
CA SER A 37 8.78 1.99 11.65
C SER A 37 7.59 2.70 10.98
N ASP A 38 6.83 1.99 10.14
CA ASP A 38 5.55 2.48 9.63
C ASP A 38 4.67 2.83 10.83
N MET A 39 4.67 4.11 11.20
CA MET A 39 3.87 4.60 12.31
C MET A 39 2.49 4.89 11.74
N VAL A 40 1.53 4.09 12.20
CA VAL A 40 0.11 4.25 11.88
C VAL A 40 -0.56 4.96 13.04
N GLN A 41 -1.56 5.78 12.73
CA GLN A 41 -2.32 6.49 13.74
C GLN A 41 -3.57 5.68 14.11
N ASP A 42 -3.76 5.47 15.40
CA ASP A 42 -4.99 4.88 15.93
C ASP A 42 -6.18 5.85 15.71
N PRO A 43 -7.30 5.42 15.11
CA PRO A 43 -8.44 6.29 14.82
C PRO A 43 -9.24 6.72 16.08
N VAL A 44 -9.09 6.02 17.20
CA VAL A 44 -9.76 6.30 18.49
C VAL A 44 -8.94 7.26 19.32
N CYS A 45 -7.71 6.87 19.67
CA CYS A 45 -6.87 7.64 20.60
C CYS A 45 -5.87 8.57 19.90
N LYS A 46 -5.79 8.54 18.55
CA LYS A 46 -4.87 9.36 17.72
C LYS A 46 -3.39 9.16 18.02
N THR A 47 -3.05 8.08 18.73
CA THR A 47 -1.67 7.75 19.09
C THR A 47 -0.97 7.12 17.90
N PHE A 48 0.28 7.51 17.66
CA PHE A 48 1.14 6.91 16.63
C PHE A 48 1.79 5.65 17.19
N ILE A 49 1.54 4.53 16.52
CA ILE A 49 2.03 3.21 16.89
C ILE A 49 2.71 2.55 15.71
N ARG A 50 3.64 1.65 15.97
CA ARG A 50 4.28 0.88 14.90
C ARG A 50 3.27 -0.12 14.34
N ALA A 51 3.04 -0.14 13.03
CA ALA A 51 2.08 -1.03 12.38
C ALA A 51 2.32 -2.52 12.73
N LYS A 52 3.58 -2.91 12.95
CA LYS A 52 3.97 -4.25 13.38
C LYS A 52 3.50 -4.66 14.78
N ASP A 53 3.35 -3.69 15.69
CA ASP A 53 2.96 -3.92 17.08
C ASP A 53 1.49 -3.53 17.31
N ALA A 54 0.83 -2.99 16.28
CA ALA A 54 -0.55 -2.55 16.32
C ALA A 54 -1.51 -3.74 16.20
N GLU A 55 -2.60 -3.69 16.96
CA GLU A 55 -3.70 -4.63 16.79
C GLU A 55 -4.42 -4.28 15.48
N THR A 56 -4.36 -5.20 14.51
CA THR A 56 -4.96 -5.01 13.19
C THR A 56 -6.31 -5.71 13.14
N ARG A 57 -7.35 -4.98 12.72
CA ARG A 57 -8.72 -5.49 12.55
C ARG A 57 -9.31 -5.05 11.22
N VAL A 58 -10.17 -5.89 10.67
CA VAL A 58 -10.90 -5.61 9.44
C VAL A 58 -12.33 -5.28 9.81
N ILE A 59 -12.75 -4.04 9.55
CA ILE A 59 -14.08 -3.52 9.88
C ILE A 59 -14.63 -2.91 8.59
N ASP A 60 -15.81 -3.36 8.17
CA ASP A 60 -16.45 -2.96 6.89
C ASP A 60 -15.55 -3.15 5.66
N GLY A 61 -14.72 -4.20 5.66
CA GLY A 61 -13.78 -4.48 4.57
C GLY A 61 -12.54 -3.56 4.55
N GLN A 62 -12.42 -2.66 5.52
CA GLN A 62 -11.27 -1.77 5.68
C GLN A 62 -10.39 -2.20 6.85
N VAL A 63 -9.07 -2.17 6.63
CA VAL A 63 -8.08 -2.53 7.65
C VAL A 63 -7.80 -1.33 8.53
N TYR A 64 -7.97 -1.49 9.83
CA TYR A 64 -7.65 -0.50 10.84
C TYR A 64 -6.58 -1.03 11.80
N HIS A 65 -5.75 -0.11 12.29
CA HIS A 65 -4.67 -0.40 13.23
C HIS A 65 -4.93 0.34 14.54
N PHE A 66 -4.87 -0.38 15.65
CA PHE A 66 -5.18 0.12 16.98
C PHE A 66 -4.03 -0.08 17.94
N CYS A 67 -3.88 0.84 18.90
CA CYS A 67 -2.82 0.79 19.91
C CYS A 67 -3.06 -0.33 20.93
N SER A 68 -4.31 -0.72 21.13
CA SER A 68 -4.73 -1.74 22.07
C SER A 68 -6.03 -2.39 21.63
N LYS A 69 -6.32 -3.57 22.21
CA LYS A 69 -7.59 -4.28 22.02
C LYS A 69 -8.79 -3.47 22.47
N GLU A 70 -8.63 -2.62 23.49
CA GLU A 70 -9.69 -1.74 23.98
C GLU A 70 -10.07 -0.67 22.95
N CYS A 71 -9.08 -0.11 22.23
CA CYS A 71 -9.35 0.86 21.16
C CYS A 71 -10.07 0.19 19.98
N ALA A 72 -9.66 -1.03 19.62
CA ALA A 72 -10.36 -1.82 18.61
C ALA A 72 -11.83 -2.08 18.98
N ALA A 73 -12.09 -2.55 20.21
CA ALA A 73 -13.45 -2.82 20.69
C ALA A 73 -14.32 -1.56 20.71
N ARG A 74 -13.80 -0.44 21.21
CA ARG A 74 -14.51 0.85 21.19
C ARG A 74 -14.85 1.30 19.78
N PHE A 75 -13.92 1.14 18.84
CA PHE A 75 -14.14 1.52 17.46
C PHE A 75 -15.21 0.64 16.79
N GLU A 76 -15.21 -0.66 17.07
CA GLU A 76 -16.25 -1.59 16.63
C GLU A 76 -17.64 -1.21 17.19
N GLU A 77 -17.73 -0.90 18.48
CA GLU A 77 -18.98 -0.45 19.12
C GLU A 77 -19.50 0.90 18.57
N GLU A 78 -18.61 1.84 18.29
CA GLU A 78 -18.97 3.13 17.68
C GLU A 78 -19.43 2.97 16.23
N ARG A 79 -18.79 2.10 15.46
CA ARG A 79 -19.20 1.73 14.10
C ARG A 79 -20.54 1.02 14.09
N ALA A 80 -20.74 0.05 14.98
CA ALA A 80 -21.99 -0.69 15.12
C ALA A 80 -23.18 0.21 15.50
N ARG A 81 -22.95 1.27 16.29
CA ARG A 81 -23.99 2.28 16.62
C ARG A 81 -24.31 3.25 15.48
N LYS A 82 -23.41 3.40 14.51
CA LYS A 82 -23.58 4.31 13.38
C LYS A 82 -24.20 3.65 12.15
N ASN A 83 -24.34 2.32 12.16
CA ASN A 83 -24.98 1.53 11.12
C ASN A 83 -26.43 1.23 11.50
#